data_AF-A0A419QLP5-F1
#
_entry.id   AF-A0A419QLP5-F1
#
_cell.length_a   1.000
_cell.length_b   1.000
_cell.length_c   1.000
_cell.angle_alpha   90.00
_cell.angle_beta   90.00
_cell.angle_gamma   90.00
#
_symmetry.space_group_name_H-M   'P 1'
#
loop_
_entity.id
_entity.type
_entity.pdbx_description
1 polymer ?
#
loop_
_entity_poly.entity_id
_entity_poly.type
_entity_poly.pdbx_seq_one_letter_code
_entity_poly.pdbx_strand_id
1 'polypeptide(L)'
;MSPKKIKDFRKDTELYSYIGKKFVKLEEGEVLEEVFDKPTLMTLYRLMNKGVIEHLFGVVKSGKEAKIYRGITPNGEELAVKIYLTVSAEFRRGMLPYIEGDIRFSHVKRDTRSLIYAWAVKEFRNLKKAWEIGVRVPKPYAVENNVLVMEFIGKEGIPAPLLKDVEPSNPQKIYRKLLDYIKTLYRDGELVHGDLSEYNIMVLDDEPVIFDMSQAVLLSHPMADQLLKRDILNLNRFFKKLGVKTKPENEIYGWIVENESKF
;
A
#
# COMPACT_ATOMS: atom_id res chain seq x y z
N MET A 1 21.61 19.32 1.93
CA MET A 1 21.61 19.38 3.41
C MET A 1 22.37 18.18 3.93
N SER A 2 23.33 18.38 4.83
CA SER A 2 24.04 17.29 5.52
C SER A 2 23.09 16.53 6.45
N PRO A 3 23.15 15.18 6.52
CA PRO A 3 22.31 14.41 7.43
C PRO A 3 22.56 14.86 8.87
N LYS A 4 21.49 15.17 9.62
CA LYS A 4 21.62 15.45 11.05
C LYS A 4 22.15 14.19 11.74
N LYS A 5 23.17 14.30 12.59
CA LYS A 5 23.66 13.18 13.40
C LYS A 5 22.49 12.61 14.20
N ILE A 6 22.28 11.30 14.12
CA ILE A 6 21.30 10.57 14.92
C ILE A 6 21.68 10.78 16.39
N LYS A 7 20.75 11.34 17.18
CA LYS A 7 20.92 11.44 18.63
C LYS A 7 20.85 10.06 19.25
N ASP A 8 21.73 9.83 20.21
CA ASP A 8 21.69 8.64 21.06
C ASP A 8 20.81 8.96 22.29
N PHE A 9 19.67 8.28 22.38
CA PHE A 9 18.71 8.47 23.48
C PHE A 9 18.99 7.42 24.56
N ARG A 10 19.37 7.89 25.76
CA ARG A 10 19.69 6.99 26.88
C ARG A 10 18.45 6.44 27.56
N LYS A 11 17.33 7.17 27.50
CA LYS A 11 16.04 6.78 28.06
C LYS A 11 14.95 6.86 27.00
N ASP A 12 14.01 5.93 27.07
CA ASP A 12 12.92 5.86 26.10
C ASP A 12 12.03 7.10 26.18
N THR A 13 11.72 7.57 27.38
CA THR A 13 10.94 8.79 27.63
C THR A 13 11.53 10.04 26.95
N GLU A 14 12.86 10.12 26.81
CA GLU A 14 13.52 11.21 26.08
C GLU A 14 13.27 11.13 24.58
N LEU A 15 13.29 9.91 24.00
CA LEU A 15 12.95 9.68 22.60
C LEU A 15 11.48 10.02 22.34
N TYR A 16 10.57 9.51 23.17
CA TYR A 16 9.14 9.78 23.07
C TYR A 16 8.85 11.27 23.15
N SER A 17 9.40 11.98 24.15
CA SER A 17 9.22 13.42 24.30
C SER A 17 9.80 14.19 23.12
N TYR A 18 10.97 13.79 22.60
CA TYR A 18 11.61 14.45 21.47
C TYR A 18 10.82 14.29 20.17
N ILE A 19 10.36 13.07 19.87
CA ILE A 19 9.51 12.80 18.71
C ILE A 19 8.17 13.52 18.86
N GLY A 20 7.49 13.38 20.00
CA GLY A 20 6.22 14.05 20.26
C GLY A 20 6.32 15.57 20.07
N LYS A 21 7.32 16.22 20.68
CA LYS A 21 7.47 17.69 20.60
C LYS A 21 7.81 18.21 19.21
N LYS A 22 8.63 17.48 18.44
CA LYS A 22 9.16 17.99 17.15
C LYS A 22 8.36 17.54 15.95
N PHE A 23 7.71 16.39 16.05
CA PHE A 23 7.49 15.57 14.88
C PHE A 23 6.11 14.93 14.84
N VAL A 24 5.43 14.80 15.97
CA VAL A 24 4.09 14.20 16.02
C VAL A 24 3.12 15.16 16.68
N LYS A 25 2.20 15.71 15.89
CA LYS A 25 1.03 16.41 16.44
C LYS A 25 -0.06 15.38 16.67
N LEU A 26 -0.17 14.93 17.92
CA LEU A 26 -1.25 14.06 18.39
C LEU A 26 -2.50 14.92 18.60
N GLU A 27 -3.67 14.34 18.32
CA GLU A 27 -4.95 14.96 18.70
C GLU A 27 -5.09 14.96 20.24
N GLU A 28 -5.98 15.79 20.79
CA GLU A 28 -6.17 15.88 22.24
C GLU A 28 -6.47 14.50 22.86
N GLY A 29 -5.56 14.03 23.71
CA GLY A 29 -5.69 12.78 24.46
C GLY A 29 -4.85 11.60 23.98
N GLU A 30 -4.25 11.65 22.79
CA GLU A 30 -3.34 10.58 22.32
C GLU A 30 -1.91 10.79 22.86
N VAL A 31 -1.31 9.76 23.47
CA VAL A 31 0.09 9.80 23.94
C VAL A 31 0.95 8.89 23.07
N LEU A 32 2.08 9.40 22.59
CA LEU A 32 3.01 8.68 21.70
C LEU A 32 3.45 7.31 22.27
N GLU A 33 3.54 7.21 23.61
CA GLU A 33 3.91 6.00 24.36
C GLU A 33 2.92 4.85 24.23
N GLU A 34 1.62 5.14 24.06
CA GLU A 34 0.59 4.10 23.92
C GLU A 34 0.41 3.63 22.48
N VAL A 35 0.93 4.39 21.50
CA VAL A 35 0.64 4.20 20.09
C VAL A 35 1.72 3.35 19.38
N PHE A 36 2.99 3.44 19.81
CA PHE A 36 4.12 2.80 19.11
C PHE A 36 5.14 2.13 20.03
N ASP A 37 5.65 0.98 19.60
CA ASP A 37 6.81 0.36 20.23
C ASP A 37 8.11 1.12 19.93
N LYS A 38 9.11 0.97 20.81
CA LYS A 38 10.42 1.63 20.67
C LYS A 38 11.08 1.38 19.30
N PRO A 39 11.10 0.16 18.73
CA PRO A 39 11.63 -0.07 17.39
C PRO A 39 10.96 0.73 16.28
N THR A 40 9.63 0.84 16.29
CA THR A 40 8.88 1.64 15.31
C THR A 40 9.22 3.12 15.46
N LEU A 41 9.31 3.63 16.69
CA LEU A 41 9.69 5.02 16.94
C LEU A 41 11.09 5.37 16.47
N MET A 42 12.05 4.48 16.70
CA MET A 42 13.40 4.66 16.16
C MET A 42 13.42 4.65 14.63
N THR A 43 12.51 3.89 14.01
CA THR A 43 12.34 3.87 12.56
C THR A 43 11.78 5.20 12.05
N LEU A 44 10.71 5.69 12.66
CA LEU A 44 10.14 7.01 12.36
C LEU A 44 11.19 8.11 12.55
N TYR A 45 11.91 8.11 13.66
CA TYR A 45 13.00 9.06 13.91
C TYR A 45 14.06 9.08 12.81
N ARG A 46 14.46 7.90 12.30
CA ARG A 46 15.43 7.81 11.19
C ARG A 46 14.86 8.33 9.88
N LEU A 47 13.61 8.01 9.55
CA LEU A 47 12.93 8.54 8.35
C LEU A 47 12.83 10.08 8.40
N MET A 48 12.55 10.64 9.58
CA MET A 48 12.47 12.08 9.77
C MET A 48 13.83 12.77 9.68
N ASN A 49 14.87 12.18 10.28
CA ASN A 49 16.24 12.70 10.15
C ASN A 49 16.76 12.64 8.70
N LYS A 50 16.32 11.67 7.91
CA LYS A 50 16.61 11.56 6.48
C LYS A 50 15.85 12.60 5.64
N GLY A 51 14.92 13.36 6.24
CA GLY A 51 14.09 14.33 5.53
C GLY A 51 12.99 13.70 4.70
N VAL A 52 12.60 12.45 4.98
CA VAL A 52 11.47 11.79 4.29
C VAL A 52 10.14 12.32 4.82
N ILE A 53 10.05 12.52 6.13
CA ILE A 53 8.85 13.01 6.84
C ILE A 53 9.29 14.21 7.67
N GLU A 54 8.64 15.36 7.50
CA GLU A 54 8.82 16.53 8.36
C GLU A 54 7.85 16.53 9.54
N HIS A 55 6.58 16.25 9.27
CA HIS A 55 5.54 16.15 10.30
C HIS A 55 4.75 14.85 10.14
N LEU A 56 4.38 14.25 11.27
CA LEU A 56 3.45 13.14 11.37
C LEU A 56 2.24 13.62 12.19
N PHE A 57 1.05 13.25 11.75
CA PHE A 57 -0.22 13.63 12.37
C PHE A 57 -0.96 12.37 12.83
N GLY A 58 -2.18 12.56 13.34
CA GLY A 58 -3.05 11.48 13.80
C GLY A 58 -3.36 10.39 12.76
N VAL A 59 -4.04 9.36 13.24
CA VAL A 59 -4.40 8.18 12.45
C VAL A 59 -5.48 8.54 11.42
N VAL A 60 -5.20 8.28 10.15
CA VAL A 60 -6.18 8.38 9.05
C VAL A 60 -7.08 7.14 9.03
N LYS A 61 -6.47 5.96 9.23
CA LYS A 61 -7.19 4.68 9.19
C LYS A 61 -6.52 3.66 10.11
N SER A 62 -7.33 2.99 10.91
CA SER A 62 -6.90 1.85 11.71
C SER A 62 -7.40 0.55 11.07
N GLY A 63 -6.50 -0.41 10.87
CA GLY A 63 -6.82 -1.77 10.46
C GLY A 63 -6.21 -2.79 11.41
N LYS A 64 -6.60 -4.06 11.25
CA LYS A 64 -6.02 -5.18 12.02
C LYS A 64 -4.52 -5.37 11.75
N GLU A 65 -4.08 -5.05 10.53
CA GLU A 65 -2.75 -5.39 10.01
C GLU A 65 -1.78 -4.21 10.03
N ALA A 66 -2.31 -3.00 9.85
CA ALA A 66 -1.55 -1.78 9.80
C ALA A 66 -2.40 -0.59 10.27
N LYS A 67 -1.73 0.45 10.75
CA LYS A 67 -2.29 1.79 10.93
C LYS A 67 -1.73 2.72 9.87
N ILE A 68 -2.57 3.58 9.31
CA ILE A 68 -2.17 4.62 8.37
C ILE A 68 -2.20 5.96 9.10
N TYR A 69 -1.07 6.64 9.13
CA TYR A 69 -0.94 8.00 9.67
C TYR A 69 -0.78 8.98 8.52
N ARG A 70 -1.27 10.21 8.72
CA ARG A 70 -0.98 11.31 7.80
C ARG A 70 0.42 11.86 8.12
N GLY A 71 1.19 12.16 7.10
CA GLY A 71 2.46 12.86 7.22
C GLY A 71 2.59 13.99 6.20
N ILE A 72 3.62 14.82 6.36
CA ILE A 72 3.96 15.90 5.44
C ILE A 72 5.46 15.83 5.14
N THR A 73 5.85 15.96 3.87
CA THR A 73 7.25 16.08 3.44
C THR A 73 7.81 17.47 3.79
N PRO A 74 9.15 17.66 3.80
CA PRO A 74 9.75 18.99 3.93
C PRO A 74 9.30 20.04 2.90
N ASN A 75 8.72 19.59 1.79
CA ASN A 75 8.22 20.46 0.71
C ASN A 75 6.71 20.71 0.81
N GLY A 76 6.03 20.22 1.86
CA GLY A 76 4.60 20.41 2.06
C GLY A 76 3.70 19.39 1.37
N GLU A 77 4.23 18.32 0.78
CA GLU A 77 3.42 17.27 0.14
C GLU A 77 2.84 16.30 1.20
N GLU A 78 1.61 15.83 0.99
CA GLU A 78 0.94 14.90 1.90
C GLU A 78 1.41 13.44 1.72
N LEU A 79 1.62 12.76 2.84
CA LEU A 79 2.09 11.39 2.92
C LEU A 79 1.08 10.50 3.66
N ALA A 80 0.95 9.27 3.19
CA ALA A 80 0.41 8.15 3.96
C ALA A 80 1.59 7.35 4.55
N VAL A 81 1.65 7.26 5.87
CA VAL A 81 2.65 6.50 6.62
C VAL A 81 1.98 5.23 7.15
N LYS A 82 2.15 4.14 6.41
CA LYS A 82 1.64 2.81 6.75
C LYS A 82 2.60 2.12 7.71
N ILE A 83 2.13 1.87 8.92
CA ILE A 83 2.88 1.18 9.97
C ILE A 83 2.25 -0.18 10.17
N TYR A 84 2.96 -1.24 9.76
CA TYR A 84 2.49 -2.60 10.00
C TYR A 84 2.60 -2.93 11.48
N LEU A 85 1.52 -3.45 12.02
CA LEU A 85 1.42 -3.85 13.41
C LEU A 85 2.04 -5.23 13.62
N THR A 86 2.42 -5.53 14.86
CA THR A 86 2.82 -6.86 15.28
C THR A 86 1.69 -7.85 15.05
N VAL A 87 1.96 -8.92 14.29
CA VAL A 87 0.92 -9.78 13.74
C VAL A 87 0.16 -10.56 14.81
N SER A 88 -1.17 -10.59 14.69
CA SER A 88 -1.96 -11.67 15.26
C SER A 88 -1.71 -12.97 14.47
N ALA A 89 -2.00 -14.13 15.05
CA ALA A 89 -1.92 -15.40 14.34
C ALA A 89 -2.86 -15.48 13.11
N GLU A 90 -3.94 -14.69 13.11
CA GLU A 90 -4.85 -14.54 11.97
C GLU A 90 -4.17 -13.79 10.82
N PHE A 91 -3.55 -12.63 11.09
CA PHE A 91 -2.85 -11.85 10.07
C PHE A 91 -1.70 -12.66 9.45
N ARG A 92 -0.93 -13.37 10.27
CA ARG A 92 0.13 -14.25 9.77
C ARG A 92 -0.42 -15.29 8.79
N ARG A 93 -1.57 -15.90 9.08
CA ARG A 93 -2.21 -16.88 8.19
C ARG A 93 -2.69 -16.26 6.89
N GLY A 94 -3.20 -15.03 6.91
CA GLY A 94 -3.63 -14.31 5.71
C GLY A 94 -2.49 -13.95 4.75
N MET A 95 -1.28 -13.70 5.28
CA MET A 95 -0.10 -13.37 4.46
C MET A 95 0.51 -14.60 3.77
N LEU A 96 0.50 -15.76 4.44
CA LEU A 96 1.22 -16.96 3.99
C LEU A 96 0.95 -17.33 2.52
N PRO A 97 -0.29 -17.33 2.00
CA PRO A 97 -0.56 -17.66 0.60
C PRO A 97 0.15 -16.78 -0.43
N TYR A 98 0.54 -15.55 -0.08
CA TYR A 98 1.26 -14.64 -0.97
C TYR A 98 2.75 -14.49 -0.63
N ILE A 99 3.23 -15.27 0.36
CA ILE A 99 4.65 -15.45 0.72
C ILE A 99 5.14 -16.80 0.19
N GLU A 100 4.33 -17.84 0.35
CA GLU A 100 4.65 -19.22 -0.02
C GLU A 100 4.65 -19.36 -1.55
N GLY A 101 5.86 -19.47 -2.13
CA GLY A 101 6.06 -19.46 -3.58
C GLY A 101 6.63 -18.15 -4.11
N ASP A 102 6.76 -17.12 -3.26
CA ASP A 102 7.47 -15.90 -3.61
C ASP A 102 8.97 -16.05 -3.29
N ILE A 103 9.78 -16.14 -4.34
CA ILE A 103 11.24 -16.30 -4.26
C ILE A 103 11.92 -15.21 -3.41
N ARG A 104 11.31 -14.04 -3.27
CA ARG A 104 11.83 -12.91 -2.47
C ARG A 104 11.86 -13.22 -0.98
N PHE A 105 11.14 -14.25 -0.53
CA PHE A 105 11.06 -14.68 0.87
C PHE A 105 11.91 -15.92 1.19
N SER A 106 12.57 -16.52 0.20
CA SER A 106 13.36 -17.75 0.35
C SER A 106 14.41 -17.71 1.48
N HIS A 107 15.01 -16.53 1.72
CA HIS A 107 16.06 -16.32 2.73
C HIS A 107 15.57 -15.53 3.96
N VAL A 108 14.26 -15.28 4.07
CA VAL A 108 13.69 -14.51 5.18
C VAL A 108 13.43 -15.45 6.35
N LYS A 109 13.90 -15.07 7.54
CA LYS A 109 13.61 -15.81 8.77
C LYS A 109 12.10 -15.87 8.99
N ARG A 110 11.60 -17.03 9.42
CA ARG A 110 10.16 -17.26 9.66
C ARG A 110 9.65 -16.68 10.99
N ASP A 111 10.45 -15.86 11.69
CA ASP A 111 9.94 -15.12 12.84
C ASP A 111 9.04 -13.96 12.39
N THR A 112 8.08 -13.60 13.24
CA THR A 112 7.08 -12.57 12.95
C THR A 112 7.68 -11.25 12.47
N ARG A 113 8.76 -10.79 13.12
CA ARG A 113 9.32 -9.46 12.86
C ARG A 113 10.01 -9.41 11.50
N SER A 114 10.83 -10.42 11.20
CA SER A 114 11.49 -10.54 9.90
C SER A 114 10.47 -10.64 8.76
N LEU A 115 9.37 -11.37 8.97
CA LEU A 115 8.29 -11.47 7.98
C LEU A 115 7.59 -10.13 7.75
N ILE A 116 7.26 -9.38 8.80
CA ILE A 116 6.65 -8.03 8.66
C ILE A 116 7.57 -7.10 7.87
N TYR A 117 8.87 -7.09 8.19
CA TYR A 117 9.82 -6.22 7.50
C TYR A 117 9.96 -6.59 6.02
N ALA A 118 10.04 -7.89 5.72
CA ALA A 118 10.03 -8.37 4.35
C ALA A 118 8.73 -8.03 3.62
N TRP A 119 7.59 -8.07 4.31
CA TRP A 119 6.28 -7.70 3.75
C TRP A 119 6.17 -6.21 3.42
N ALA A 120 6.65 -5.33 4.31
CA ALA A 120 6.73 -3.90 4.05
C ALA A 120 7.62 -3.61 2.82
N VAL A 121 8.78 -4.29 2.74
CA VAL A 121 9.69 -4.18 1.59
C VAL A 121 9.04 -4.72 0.31
N LYS A 122 8.26 -5.80 0.40
CA LYS A 122 7.50 -6.36 -0.73
C LYS A 122 6.50 -5.35 -1.26
N GLU A 123 5.66 -4.76 -0.40
CA GLU A 123 4.68 -3.74 -0.82
C GLU A 123 5.36 -2.52 -1.43
N PHE A 124 6.44 -2.02 -0.82
CA PHE A 124 7.23 -0.93 -1.38
C PHE A 124 7.75 -1.22 -2.79
N ARG A 125 8.34 -2.41 -3.00
CA ARG A 125 8.89 -2.82 -4.30
C ARG A 125 7.79 -2.97 -5.35
N ASN A 126 6.64 -3.53 -4.95
CA ASN A 126 5.49 -3.68 -5.84
C ASN A 126 4.90 -2.32 -6.24
N LEU A 127 4.69 -1.40 -5.27
CA LEU A 127 4.27 -0.02 -5.53
C LEU A 127 5.26 0.69 -6.46
N LYS A 128 6.56 0.53 -6.22
CA LYS A 128 7.60 1.18 -7.02
C LYS A 128 7.56 0.70 -8.47
N LYS A 129 7.51 -0.62 -8.68
CA LYS A 129 7.42 -1.20 -10.03
C LYS A 129 6.16 -0.74 -10.75
N ALA A 130 4.99 -0.78 -10.08
CA ALA A 130 3.72 -0.33 -10.66
C ALA A 130 3.72 1.17 -11.01
N TRP A 131 4.28 2.01 -10.15
CA TRP A 131 4.40 3.45 -10.39
C TRP A 131 5.33 3.76 -11.57
N GLU A 132 6.49 3.09 -11.67
CA GLU A 132 7.47 3.30 -12.74
C GLU A 132 6.95 2.93 -14.13
N ILE A 133 6.05 1.94 -14.23
CA ILE A 133 5.39 1.52 -15.48
C ILE A 133 4.09 2.30 -15.78
N GLY A 134 3.77 3.32 -14.99
CA GLY A 134 2.62 4.20 -15.24
C GLY A 134 1.26 3.71 -14.74
N VAL A 135 1.20 2.65 -13.94
CA VAL A 135 -0.03 2.28 -13.23
C VAL A 135 -0.25 3.29 -12.10
N ARG A 136 -1.47 3.82 -11.99
CA ARG A 136 -1.79 4.78 -10.94
C ARG A 136 -1.93 4.07 -9.58
N VAL A 137 -0.85 4.11 -8.83
CA VAL A 137 -0.74 3.72 -7.42
C VAL A 137 -0.20 4.87 -6.58
N PRO A 138 -0.27 4.83 -5.22
CA PRO A 138 0.45 5.77 -4.38
C PRO A 138 1.95 5.74 -4.70
N LYS A 139 2.52 6.90 -5.04
CA LYS A 139 3.96 7.02 -5.25
C LYS A 139 4.72 6.61 -3.98
N PRO A 140 5.59 5.61 -4.02
CA PRO A 140 6.34 5.19 -2.84
C PRO A 140 7.52 6.14 -2.58
N TYR A 141 7.70 6.55 -1.33
CA TYR A 141 8.79 7.45 -0.91
C TYR A 141 9.92 6.71 -0.20
N ALA A 142 9.57 5.89 0.80
CA ALA A 142 10.56 5.13 1.54
C ALA A 142 9.94 3.90 2.20
N VAL A 143 10.77 2.91 2.50
CA VAL A 143 10.43 1.83 3.41
C VAL A 143 11.59 1.62 4.37
N GLU A 144 11.28 1.46 5.65
CA GLU A 144 12.27 1.07 6.65
C GLU A 144 11.59 0.23 7.72
N ASN A 145 12.13 -0.95 8.02
CA ASN A 145 11.53 -1.90 8.96
C ASN A 145 10.03 -2.14 8.66
N ASN A 146 9.13 -1.84 9.59
CA ASN A 146 7.68 -1.97 9.47
C ASN A 146 6.98 -0.67 9.05
N VAL A 147 7.71 0.34 8.56
CA VAL A 147 7.15 1.62 8.15
C VAL A 147 7.32 1.80 6.64
N LEU A 148 6.20 1.94 5.94
CA LEU A 148 6.11 2.28 4.53
C LEU A 148 5.57 3.71 4.40
N VAL A 149 6.30 4.56 3.69
CA VAL A 149 5.92 5.95 3.39
C VAL A 149 5.60 6.04 1.91
N MET A 150 4.39 6.51 1.60
CA MET A 150 3.88 6.66 0.25
C MET A 150 3.04 7.94 0.12
N GLU A 151 2.69 8.31 -1.10
CA GLU A 151 1.78 9.41 -1.41
C GLU A 151 0.46 9.26 -0.66
N PHE A 152 -0.03 10.36 -0.09
CA PHE A 152 -1.40 10.43 0.39
C PHE A 152 -2.36 10.64 -0.78
N ILE A 153 -3.31 9.73 -0.96
CA ILE A 153 -4.35 9.85 -1.98
C ILE A 153 -5.56 10.52 -1.34
N GLY A 154 -5.70 11.83 -1.55
CA GLY A 154 -6.70 12.65 -0.90
C GLY A 154 -6.37 14.13 -0.99
N LYS A 155 -7.12 14.96 -0.28
CA LYS A 155 -6.91 16.41 -0.21
C LYS A 155 -7.11 16.88 1.23
N GLU A 156 -6.21 17.74 1.72
CA GLU A 156 -6.29 18.38 3.04
C GLU A 156 -6.39 17.38 4.21
N GLY A 157 -5.76 16.21 4.06
CA GLY A 157 -5.80 15.12 5.05
C GLY A 157 -7.06 14.26 5.02
N ILE A 158 -8.01 14.53 4.12
CA ILE A 158 -9.17 13.69 3.89
C ILE A 158 -8.82 12.68 2.78
N PRO A 159 -8.83 11.37 3.07
CA PRO A 159 -8.52 10.35 2.07
C PRO A 159 -9.58 10.35 0.96
N ALA A 160 -9.15 10.06 -0.26
CA ALA A 160 -10.07 9.84 -1.36
C ALA A 160 -11.03 8.67 -1.03
N PRO A 161 -12.30 8.76 -1.44
CA PRO A 161 -13.25 7.69 -1.17
C PRO A 161 -12.84 6.41 -1.89
N LEU A 162 -13.22 5.27 -1.30
CA LEU A 162 -13.06 3.98 -1.94
C LEU A 162 -14.12 3.80 -3.03
N LEU A 163 -13.77 3.06 -4.08
CA LEU A 163 -14.69 2.76 -5.18
C LEU A 163 -15.98 2.09 -4.69
N LYS A 164 -15.92 1.31 -3.61
CA LYS A 164 -17.12 0.69 -2.99
C LYS A 164 -18.12 1.70 -2.43
N ASP A 165 -17.64 2.90 -2.07
CA ASP A 165 -18.39 3.92 -1.32
C ASP A 165 -18.89 5.06 -2.24
N VAL A 166 -18.57 5.00 -3.54
CA VAL A 166 -18.99 6.01 -4.52
C VAL A 166 -19.54 5.37 -5.77
N GLU A 167 -20.46 6.08 -6.41
CA GLU A 167 -20.89 5.77 -7.77
C GLU A 167 -20.12 6.68 -8.73
N PRO A 168 -19.20 6.14 -9.56
CA PRO A 168 -18.45 6.95 -10.50
C PRO A 168 -19.36 7.63 -11.52
N SER A 169 -19.00 8.83 -11.98
CA SER A 169 -19.74 9.53 -13.03
C SER A 169 -19.75 8.74 -14.36
N ASN A 170 -18.66 8.02 -14.63
CA ASN A 170 -18.52 7.15 -15.79
C ASN A 170 -17.91 5.79 -15.39
N PRO A 171 -18.73 4.85 -14.89
CA PRO A 171 -18.26 3.54 -14.44
C PRO A 171 -17.58 2.76 -15.57
N GLN A 172 -18.03 2.93 -16.81
CA GLN A 172 -17.45 2.28 -17.99
C GLN A 172 -16.00 2.75 -18.26
N LYS A 173 -15.73 4.05 -18.10
CA LYS A 173 -14.38 4.62 -18.24
C LYS A 173 -13.44 4.08 -17.16
N ILE A 174 -13.87 4.09 -15.89
CA ILE A 174 -13.08 3.56 -14.78
C ILE A 174 -12.79 2.07 -14.97
N TYR A 175 -13.81 1.28 -15.32
CA TYR A 175 -13.65 -0.15 -15.57
C TYR A 175 -12.61 -0.45 -16.65
N ARG A 176 -12.67 0.24 -17.80
CA ARG A 176 -11.68 0.08 -18.87
C ARG A 176 -10.27 0.44 -18.39
N LYS A 177 -10.14 1.57 -17.68
CA LYS A 177 -8.84 2.01 -17.15
C LYS A 177 -8.23 1.03 -16.15
N LEU A 178 -9.06 0.41 -15.30
CA LEU A 178 -8.62 -0.63 -14.38
C LEU A 178 -8.17 -1.90 -15.11
N LEU A 179 -8.86 -2.31 -16.18
CA LEU A 179 -8.41 -3.43 -17.00
C LEU A 179 -7.07 -3.14 -17.71
N ASP A 180 -6.90 -1.91 -18.21
CA ASP A 180 -5.62 -1.46 -18.77
C ASP A 180 -4.52 -1.50 -17.71
N TYR A 181 -4.79 -1.05 -16.48
CA TYR A 181 -3.83 -1.15 -15.37
C TYR A 181 -3.48 -2.59 -15.02
N ILE A 182 -4.45 -3.52 -14.98
CA ILE A 182 -4.16 -4.95 -14.77
C ILE A 182 -3.25 -5.46 -15.89
N LYS A 183 -3.54 -5.10 -17.14
CA LYS A 183 -2.73 -5.51 -18.29
C LYS A 183 -1.30 -4.98 -18.21
N THR A 184 -1.12 -3.69 -17.94
CA THR A 184 0.21 -3.08 -17.76
C THR A 184 0.94 -3.71 -16.58
N LEU A 185 0.26 -3.93 -15.45
CA LEU A 185 0.85 -4.57 -14.28
C LEU A 185 1.31 -6.00 -14.58
N TYR A 186 0.52 -6.78 -15.33
CA TYR A 186 0.87 -8.14 -15.72
C TYR A 186 2.06 -8.17 -16.68
N ARG A 187 2.03 -7.34 -17.73
CA ARG A 187 2.99 -7.46 -18.84
C ARG A 187 4.29 -6.72 -18.61
N ASP A 188 4.18 -5.48 -18.15
CA ASP A 188 5.35 -4.60 -17.98
C ASP A 188 5.83 -4.68 -16.53
N GLY A 189 4.90 -4.91 -15.61
CA GLY A 189 5.16 -5.10 -14.19
C GLY A 189 5.49 -6.54 -13.80
N GLU A 190 5.21 -7.55 -14.63
CA GLU A 190 5.31 -8.99 -14.26
C GLU A 190 4.70 -9.30 -12.88
N LEU A 191 3.59 -8.63 -12.59
CA LEU A 191 2.91 -8.69 -11.30
C LEU A 191 1.42 -8.96 -11.51
N VAL A 192 0.85 -9.71 -10.59
CA VAL A 192 -0.60 -9.83 -10.40
C VAL A 192 -0.92 -9.18 -9.08
N HIS A 193 -1.91 -8.28 -9.02
CA HIS A 193 -2.31 -7.63 -7.76
C HIS A 193 -2.75 -8.68 -6.73
N GLY A 194 -3.53 -9.65 -7.19
CA GLY A 194 -3.89 -10.83 -6.46
C GLY A 194 -4.78 -10.57 -5.27
N ASP A 195 -5.53 -9.47 -5.25
CA ASP A 195 -6.65 -9.20 -4.33
C ASP A 195 -7.51 -8.02 -4.81
N LEU A 196 -7.41 -7.63 -6.08
CA LEU A 196 -7.98 -6.39 -6.58
C LEU A 196 -9.52 -6.43 -6.49
N SER A 197 -10.10 -5.39 -5.92
CA SER A 197 -11.55 -5.22 -5.71
C SER A 197 -11.89 -3.75 -5.45
N GLU A 198 -13.18 -3.44 -5.33
CA GLU A 198 -13.68 -2.11 -4.98
C GLU A 198 -13.19 -1.59 -3.60
N TYR A 199 -12.64 -2.48 -2.77
CA TYR A 199 -12.11 -2.15 -1.43
C TYR A 199 -10.67 -1.63 -1.45
N ASN A 200 -9.90 -1.91 -2.51
CA ASN A 200 -8.51 -1.46 -2.67
C ASN A 200 -8.30 -0.56 -3.90
N ILE A 201 -9.38 0.10 -4.32
CA ILE A 201 -9.36 1.16 -5.33
C ILE A 201 -9.93 2.41 -4.69
N MET A 202 -9.17 3.51 -4.73
CA MET A 202 -9.66 4.86 -4.43
C MET A 202 -10.08 5.57 -5.71
N VAL A 203 -11.01 6.51 -5.60
CA VAL A 203 -11.41 7.38 -6.71
C VAL A 203 -11.10 8.82 -6.34
N LEU A 204 -10.14 9.43 -7.04
CA LEU A 204 -9.77 10.82 -6.87
C LEU A 204 -10.00 11.56 -8.20
N ASP A 205 -10.89 12.55 -8.19
CA ASP A 205 -11.23 13.33 -9.39
C ASP A 205 -11.64 12.45 -10.60
N ASP A 206 -12.50 11.45 -10.36
CA ASP A 206 -12.95 10.43 -11.34
C ASP A 206 -11.82 9.54 -11.94
N GLU A 207 -10.65 9.52 -11.30
CA GLU A 207 -9.53 8.69 -11.69
C GLU A 207 -9.26 7.58 -10.65
N PRO A 208 -9.24 6.30 -11.06
CA PRO A 208 -8.96 5.20 -10.15
C PRO A 208 -7.49 5.18 -9.73
N VAL A 209 -7.26 4.96 -8.44
CA VAL A 209 -5.95 4.73 -7.83
C VAL A 209 -5.97 3.38 -7.12
N ILE A 210 -5.15 2.44 -7.61
CA ILE A 210 -4.99 1.12 -6.99
C ILE A 210 -4.06 1.27 -5.78
N PHE A 211 -4.41 0.71 -4.63
CA PHE A 211 -3.55 0.69 -3.45
C PHE A 211 -3.50 -0.70 -2.82
N ASP A 212 -2.66 -0.86 -1.78
CA ASP A 212 -2.44 -2.14 -1.09
C ASP A 212 -1.82 -3.24 -1.96
N MET A 213 -0.64 -2.94 -2.53
CA MET A 213 0.14 -3.88 -3.33
C MET A 213 0.87 -4.96 -2.51
N SER A 214 0.47 -5.16 -1.24
CA SER A 214 1.12 -6.12 -0.33
C SER A 214 0.90 -7.56 -0.74
N GLN A 215 -0.29 -7.87 -1.25
CA GLN A 215 -0.67 -9.21 -1.69
C GLN A 215 -0.24 -9.49 -3.14
N ALA A 216 0.28 -8.50 -3.86
CA ALA A 216 0.71 -8.67 -5.24
C ALA A 216 1.88 -9.67 -5.37
N VAL A 217 1.77 -10.58 -6.33
CA VAL A 217 2.69 -11.69 -6.56
C VAL A 217 3.38 -11.56 -7.93
N LEU A 218 4.58 -12.13 -8.03
CA LEU A 218 5.29 -12.27 -9.31
C LEU A 218 4.58 -13.30 -10.20
N LEU A 219 4.76 -13.22 -11.52
CA LEU A 219 4.21 -14.22 -12.46
C LEU A 219 4.74 -15.64 -12.21
N SER A 220 5.94 -15.77 -11.65
CA SER A 220 6.53 -17.06 -11.27
C SER A 220 5.84 -17.72 -10.07
N HIS A 221 4.93 -17.00 -9.38
CA HIS A 221 4.22 -17.53 -8.24
C HIS A 221 3.23 -18.63 -8.69
N PRO A 222 3.15 -19.79 -8.00
CA PRO A 222 2.28 -20.90 -8.43
C PRO A 222 0.80 -20.52 -8.58
N MET A 223 0.35 -19.53 -7.81
CA MET A 223 -1.04 -19.05 -7.82
C MET A 223 -1.29 -17.84 -8.76
N ALA A 224 -0.30 -17.37 -9.52
CA ALA A 224 -0.43 -16.11 -10.27
C ALA A 224 -1.62 -16.11 -11.24
N ASP A 225 -1.82 -17.20 -12.00
CA ASP A 225 -2.95 -17.36 -12.93
C ASP A 225 -4.30 -17.29 -12.23
N GLN A 226 -4.46 -18.07 -11.15
CA GLN A 226 -5.69 -18.10 -10.36
C GLN A 226 -6.00 -16.73 -9.73
N LEU A 227 -4.97 -16.04 -9.24
CA LEU A 227 -5.11 -14.71 -8.65
C LEU A 227 -5.51 -13.66 -9.69
N LEU A 228 -4.98 -13.73 -10.91
CA LEU A 228 -5.37 -12.82 -12.00
C LEU A 228 -6.84 -13.01 -12.38
N LYS A 229 -7.28 -14.27 -12.53
CA LYS A 229 -8.69 -14.59 -12.81
C LYS A 229 -9.61 -14.07 -11.71
N ARG A 230 -9.18 -14.18 -10.44
CA ARG A 230 -9.91 -13.63 -9.29
C ARG A 230 -10.04 -12.11 -9.35
N ASP A 231 -8.96 -11.39 -9.66
CA ASP A 231 -8.98 -9.93 -9.80
C ASP A 231 -9.97 -9.50 -10.89
N ILE A 232 -9.93 -10.14 -12.07
CA ILE A 232 -10.85 -9.88 -13.19
C ILE A 232 -12.30 -10.16 -12.77
N LEU A 233 -12.56 -11.29 -12.11
CA LEU A 233 -13.88 -11.69 -11.63
C LEU A 233 -14.45 -10.67 -10.64
N ASN A 234 -13.64 -10.19 -9.69
CA ASN A 234 -14.05 -9.20 -8.70
C ASN A 234 -14.47 -7.88 -9.37
N LEU A 235 -13.64 -7.35 -10.27
CA LEU A 235 -14.00 -6.15 -11.03
C LEU A 235 -15.27 -6.36 -11.87
N ASN A 236 -15.36 -7.48 -12.59
CA ASN A 236 -16.54 -7.80 -13.38
C ASN A 236 -17.82 -7.81 -12.53
N ARG A 237 -17.77 -8.45 -11.36
CA ARG A 237 -18.91 -8.50 -10.44
C ARG A 237 -19.31 -7.12 -9.95
N PHE A 238 -18.35 -6.29 -9.55
CA PHE A 238 -18.63 -4.94 -9.08
C PHE A 238 -19.24 -4.08 -10.19
N PHE A 239 -18.59 -4.00 -11.35
CA PHE A 239 -19.03 -3.12 -12.44
C PHE A 239 -20.32 -3.60 -13.14
N LYS A 240 -20.61 -4.91 -13.16
CA LYS A 240 -21.94 -5.42 -13.59
C LYS A 240 -23.08 -4.84 -12.75
N LYS A 241 -22.89 -4.68 -11.44
CA LYS A 241 -23.91 -4.07 -10.56
C LYS A 241 -24.14 -2.59 -10.88
N LEU A 242 -23.13 -1.91 -11.40
CA LEU A 242 -23.21 -0.52 -11.89
C LEU A 242 -23.70 -0.41 -13.34
N GLY A 243 -24.24 -1.49 -13.92
CA GLY A 243 -24.78 -1.50 -15.29
C GLY A 243 -23.73 -1.51 -16.42
N VAL A 244 -22.44 -1.70 -16.10
CA VAL A 244 -21.37 -1.79 -17.10
C VAL A 244 -21.47 -3.11 -17.86
N LYS A 245 -21.39 -3.03 -19.19
CA LYS A 245 -21.29 -4.22 -20.05
C LYS A 245 -19.86 -4.77 -19.98
N THR A 246 -19.70 -5.84 -19.22
CA THR A 246 -18.41 -6.54 -19.03
C THR A 246 -18.29 -7.72 -20.00
N LYS A 247 -17.06 -8.02 -20.43
CA LYS A 247 -16.77 -9.21 -21.25
C LYS A 247 -16.60 -10.45 -20.34
N PRO A 248 -16.77 -11.68 -20.87
CA PRO A 248 -16.45 -12.90 -20.14
C PRO A 248 -15.01 -12.89 -19.59
N GLU A 249 -14.81 -13.47 -18.41
CA GLU A 249 -13.51 -13.49 -17.72
C GLU A 249 -12.39 -14.09 -18.57
N ASN A 250 -12.69 -15.17 -19.30
CA ASN A 250 -11.72 -15.83 -20.18
C ASN A 250 -11.25 -14.93 -21.33
N GLU A 251 -12.14 -14.10 -21.90
CA GLU A 251 -11.76 -13.15 -22.96
C GLU A 251 -10.86 -12.03 -22.41
N ILE A 252 -11.17 -11.52 -21.21
CA ILE A 252 -10.34 -10.50 -20.54
C ILE A 252 -8.97 -11.10 -20.21
N TYR A 253 -8.95 -12.32 -19.68
CA TYR A 253 -7.72 -13.05 -19.38
C TYR A 253 -6.86 -13.25 -20.64
N GLY A 254 -7.44 -13.77 -21.74
CA GLY A 254 -6.75 -13.93 -23.02
C GLY A 254 -6.21 -12.61 -23.57
N TRP A 255 -6.98 -11.52 -23.47
CA TRP A 255 -6.52 -10.19 -23.88
C TRP A 255 -5.33 -9.66 -23.06
N ILE A 256 -5.27 -9.97 -21.76
CA ILE A 256 -4.16 -9.60 -20.88
C ILE A 256 -2.91 -10.43 -21.20
N VAL A 257 -3.07 -11.76 -21.26
CA VAL A 257 -1.95 -12.71 -21.32
C VAL A 257 -1.47 -12.99 -22.74
N GLU A 258 -2.38 -13.18 -23.69
CA GLU A 258 -2.11 -13.69 -25.04
C GLU A 258 -2.03 -12.58 -26.10
N ASN A 259 -2.35 -11.33 -25.71
CA ASN A 259 -2.35 -10.17 -26.60
C ASN A 259 -3.27 -10.28 -27.82
N GLU A 260 -4.38 -11.00 -27.68
CA GLU A 260 -5.42 -11.02 -28.71
C GLU A 260 -5.95 -9.60 -28.99
N SER A 261 -6.40 -9.35 -30.22
CA SER A 261 -6.70 -8.02 -30.78
C SER A 261 -7.56 -7.12 -29.87
N LYS A 262 -7.33 -5.80 -29.98
CA LYS A 262 -7.74 -4.70 -29.08
C LYS A 262 -9.11 -4.85 -28.38
N PHE A 263 -9.11 -4.46 -27.09
CA PHE A 263 -10.25 -4.43 -26.18
C PHE A 263 -11.24 -3.31 -26.48
#